data_AF-A0A1A9GI36-F1
#
_entry.id   AF-A0A1A9GI36-F1
#
_cell.length_a   1.000
_cell.length_b   1.000
_cell.length_c   1.000
_cell.angle_alpha   90.00
_cell.angle_beta   90.00
_cell.angle_gamma   90.00
#
_symmetry.space_group_name_H-M   'P 1'
#
loop_
_entity.id
_entity.type
_entity.pdbx_description
1 polymer ?
#
loop_
_entity_poly.entity_id
_entity_poly.type
_entity_poly.pdbx_seq_one_letter_code
_entity_poly.pdbx_strand_id
1 'polypeptide(L)' 'MDEQQAAHEPSEAEIEEERERRLADENRPDGAEIDNTGRDFDPEHGMFEDRDDYGATPAPYPPLEEQDT' A
#
# COMPACT_ATOMS: atom_id res chain seq x y z
N MET A 1 -19.13 38.45 10.75
CA MET A 1 -19.02 36.99 10.97
C MET A 1 -17.65 36.62 10.43
N ASP A 2 -16.54 37.04 11.06
CA ASP A 2 -16.18 36.84 12.48
C ASP A 2 -16.42 35.35 12.81
N GLU A 3 -15.42 34.50 13.06
CA GLU A 3 -14.07 34.69 13.56
C GLU A 3 -13.15 33.66 12.89
N GLN A 4 -11.86 33.99 12.81
CA GLN A 4 -10.80 33.01 12.62
C GLN A 4 -11.08 31.83 13.57
N GLN A 5 -11.25 30.63 13.01
CA GLN A 5 -11.33 29.39 13.79
C GLN A 5 -10.25 29.47 14.86
N ALA A 6 -10.68 29.51 16.12
CA ALA A 6 -9.77 29.44 17.25
C ALA A 6 -8.90 28.20 17.03
N ALA A 7 -7.60 28.41 16.79
CA ALA A 7 -6.64 27.35 16.57
C ALA A 7 -6.53 26.56 17.89
N HIS A 8 -7.39 25.56 18.06
CA HIS A 8 -7.19 24.54 19.05
C HIS A 8 -6.00 23.73 18.58
N GLU A 9 -4.87 23.86 19.28
CA GLU A 9 -3.72 23.01 19.06
C GLU A 9 -4.10 21.61 19.56
N PRO A 10 -4.27 20.62 18.67
CA PRO A 10 -4.69 19.29 19.07
C PRO A 10 -3.60 18.67 19.94
N SER A 11 -4.01 17.92 20.95
CA SER A 11 -3.08 17.12 21.75
C SER A 11 -2.43 16.03 20.90
N GLU A 12 -1.28 15.49 21.36
CA GLU A 12 -0.63 14.35 20.70
C GLU A 12 -1.57 13.15 20.53
N ALA A 13 -2.45 12.91 21.52
CA ALA A 13 -3.43 11.83 21.45
C ALA A 13 -4.43 12.02 20.31
N GLU A 14 -4.93 13.25 20.12
CA GLU A 14 -5.85 13.57 19.03
C GLU A 14 -5.17 13.51 17.66
N ILE A 15 -3.89 13.88 17.59
CA ILE A 15 -3.09 13.77 16.35
C ILE A 15 -2.89 12.30 15.96
N GLU A 16 -2.56 11.43 16.91
CA GLU A 16 -2.34 10.01 16.62
C GLU A 16 -3.64 9.32 16.23
N GLU A 17 -4.75 9.59 16.93
CA GLU A 17 -6.08 9.05 16.58
C GLU A 17 -6.49 9.44 15.13
N GLU A 18 -6.28 10.71 14.77
CA GLU A 18 -6.56 11.20 13.41
C GLU A 18 -5.59 10.60 12.36
N ARG A 19 -4.38 10.24 12.76
CA ARG A 19 -3.40 9.58 11.90
C ARG A 19 -3.78 8.13 11.65
N GLU A 20 -4.13 7.38 12.69
CA GLU A 20 -4.63 6.01 12.59
C GLU A 20 -5.88 5.95 11.71
N ARG A 21 -6.83 6.87 11.92
CA ARG A 21 -8.04 6.98 11.10
C ARG A 21 -7.72 7.17 9.62
N ARG A 22 -6.81 8.10 9.29
CA ARG A 22 -6.42 8.37 7.89
C ARG A 22 -5.59 7.27 7.24
N LEU A 23 -4.83 6.51 8.03
CA LEU A 23 -3.99 5.41 7.53
C LEU A 23 -4.75 4.09 7.36
N ALA A 24 -5.91 3.95 8.02
CA ALA A 24 -6.77 2.77 7.86
C ALA A 24 -7.17 2.57 6.40
N ASP A 25 -7.11 1.32 5.94
CA ASP A 25 -7.36 0.97 4.53
C ASP A 25 -8.75 1.39 4.04
N GLU A 26 -9.76 1.32 4.91
CA GLU A 26 -11.14 1.76 4.62
C GLU A 26 -11.29 3.26 4.37
N ASN A 27 -10.33 4.07 4.83
CA ASN A 27 -10.32 5.52 4.66
C ASN A 27 -9.35 5.97 3.55
N ARG A 28 -8.65 5.04 2.89
CA ARG A 28 -7.83 5.36 1.72
C ARG A 28 -8.75 5.76 0.54
N PRO A 29 -8.44 6.85 -0.18
CA PRO A 29 -9.19 7.21 -1.37
C PRO A 29 -9.19 6.08 -2.42
N ASP A 30 -10.28 5.97 -3.17
CA ASP A 30 -10.34 5.05 -4.30
C ASP A 30 -9.22 5.37 -5.31
N GLY A 31 -8.43 4.35 -5.64
CA GLY A 31 -7.29 4.49 -6.55
C GLY A 31 -6.06 5.18 -5.96
N ALA A 32 -5.99 5.37 -4.64
CA ALA A 32 -4.76 5.77 -3.97
C ALA A 32 -3.64 4.75 -4.27
N GLU A 33 -2.48 5.24 -4.68
CA GLU A 33 -1.32 4.39 -4.94
C GLU A 33 -0.88 3.68 -3.66
N ILE A 34 -0.61 2.38 -3.78
CA ILE A 34 -0.10 1.57 -2.68
C ILE A 34 1.42 1.69 -2.66
N ASP A 35 1.97 2.13 -1.53
CA ASP A 35 3.41 2.17 -1.33
C ASP A 35 3.96 0.74 -1.23
N ASN A 36 4.86 0.39 -2.14
CA ASN A 36 5.54 -0.91 -2.15
C ASN A 36 6.97 -0.82 -1.59
N THR A 37 7.35 0.32 -1.00
CA THR A 37 8.67 0.52 -0.42
C THR A 37 8.93 -0.51 0.68
N GLY A 38 10.05 -1.22 0.57
CA GLY A 38 10.44 -2.26 1.52
C GLY A 38 9.81 -3.63 1.28
N ARG A 39 9.06 -3.81 0.19
CA ARG A 39 8.60 -5.12 -0.26
C ARG A 39 9.53 -5.67 -1.34
N ASP A 40 9.84 -6.95 -1.26
CA ASP A 40 10.64 -7.66 -2.25
C ASP A 40 9.73 -8.21 -3.35
N PHE A 41 9.96 -7.74 -4.59
CA PHE A 41 9.22 -8.17 -5.77
C PHE A 41 10.00 -9.25 -6.51
N ASP A 42 9.41 -10.43 -6.66
CA ASP A 42 9.99 -11.50 -7.46
C ASP A 42 9.57 -11.36 -8.93
N PRO A 43 10.52 -11.06 -9.85
CA PRO A 43 10.24 -10.96 -11.28
C PRO A 43 9.94 -12.31 -11.93
N GLU A 44 10.39 -13.44 -11.37
CA GLU A 44 10.15 -14.77 -11.92
C GLU A 44 8.69 -15.20 -11.71
N HIS A 45 8.15 -14.94 -10.52
CA HIS A 45 6.75 -15.22 -10.20
C HIS A 45 5.81 -14.04 -10.51
N GLY A 46 6.35 -12.85 -10.79
CA GLY A 46 5.57 -11.65 -11.11
C GLY A 46 4.73 -11.12 -9.94
N MET A 47 5.19 -11.31 -8.72
CA MET A 47 4.46 -10.98 -7.49
C MET A 47 5.41 -10.73 -6.31
N PHE A 48 4.91 -10.10 -5.24
CA PHE A 48 5.71 -9.86 -4.03
C PHE A 48 5.84 -11.14 -3.19
N GLU A 49 7.01 -11.31 -2.56
CA GLU A 49 7.33 -12.49 -1.74
C GLU A 49 6.49 -12.60 -0.47
N ASP A 50 5.92 -11.48 -0.01
CA ASP A 50 5.09 -11.37 1.19
C ASP A 50 3.61 -11.72 0.98
N ARG A 51 3.21 -12.07 -0.26
CA ARG A 51 1.84 -12.48 -0.56
C ARG A 51 1.56 -13.90 -0.04
N ASP A 52 0.37 -14.09 0.51
CA ASP A 52 -0.10 -15.39 1.02
C ASP A 52 -0.07 -16.51 -0.04
N ASP A 53 -0.24 -16.16 -1.32
CA ASP A 53 -0.29 -17.07 -2.47
C ASP A 53 1.05 -17.26 -3.21
N TYR A 54 2.15 -16.68 -2.71
CA TYR A 54 3.46 -16.69 -3.38
C TYR A 54 3.93 -18.10 -3.80
N GLY A 55 3.99 -19.06 -2.88
CA GLY A 55 4.48 -20.41 -3.18
C GLY A 55 3.52 -21.31 -3.98
N ALA A 56 2.27 -20.86 -4.19
CA ALA A 56 1.26 -21.62 -4.91
C ALA A 56 1.05 -21.11 -6.35
N THR A 57 1.58 -19.94 -6.67
CA THR A 57 1.36 -19.29 -7.97
C THR A 57 2.45 -19.70 -8.94
N PRO A 58 2.11 -20.31 -10.10
CA PRO A 58 3.12 -20.65 -11.10
C PRO A 58 3.65 -19.38 -11.79
N ALA A 59 4.86 -19.47 -12.34
CA ALA A 59 5.44 -18.38 -13.12
C ALA A 59 4.48 -17.93 -14.25
N PRO A 60 4.25 -16.60 -14.41
CA PRO A 60 3.27 -16.07 -15.35
C PRO A 60 3.69 -16.22 -16.81
N TYR A 61 5.00 -16.38 -17.06
CA TYR A 61 5.57 -16.51 -18.39
C TYR A 61 6.47 -17.76 -18.47
N PRO A 62 6.52 -18.43 -19.63
CA PRO A 62 7.49 -19.48 -19.86
C PRO A 62 8.92 -18.88 -19.82
N PRO A 63 9.96 -19.68 -19.54
CA PRO A 63 11.33 -19.20 -19.55
C PRO A 63 11.70 -18.57 -20.91
N LEU A 64 12.61 -17.58 -20.91
CA LEU A 64 13.00 -16.83 -22.11
C LEU A 64 13.41 -17.71 -23.29
N GLU A 65 13.95 -18.89 -23.01
CA GLU A 65 14.38 -19.90 -23.99
C GLU A 65 13.21 -20.50 -24.80
N GLU A 66 11.98 -20.40 -24.27
CA GLU A 66 10.75 -20.93 -24.88
C GLU A 66 9.87 -19.82 -25.50
N GLN A 67 10.27 -18.54 -25.40
CA GLN A 67 9.42 -17.40 -25.81
C GLN A 67 9.47 -17.04 -27.31
N ASP A 68 10.31 -17.69 -28.11
CA ASP A 68 10.54 -17.37 -29.55
C ASP A 68 10.35 -18.57 -30.52
N THR A 69 9.63 -19.63 -30.12
CA THR A 69 9.29 -20.76 -31.01
C THR A 69 7.94 -20.62 -31.70
#